data_AF-A0A4Y2LKS4-F1
#
_entry.id   AF-A0A4Y2LKS4-F1
#
_cell.length_a   1.000
_cell.length_b   1.000
_cell.length_c   1.000
_cell.angle_alpha   90.00
_cell.angle_beta   90.00
_cell.angle_gamma   90.00
#
_symmetry.space_group_name_H-M   'P 1'
#
loop_
_entity.id
_entity.type
_entity.pdbx_description
1 polymer ?
#
loop_
_entity_poly.entity_id
_entity_poly.type
_entity_poly.pdbx_seq_one_letter_code
_entity_poly.pdbx_strand_id
1 'polypeptide(L)'
;MILSRAVGYIIRNEQRRAERSQETVQESTVRRSIRNEADNRRRPKRVCIRNDVEEHNCGTMSEHCGFCGAVYWKEEKNTVHKYTTCCHDGKVQLPAFPLSENSPDAKNYRQRILECNSALAFASMGAQIKPPRGTGPYCYRLHGQVYHKVSPLYASDQHKESYGQLYIFDSSEATEKRLSNNQNCLQHVFEKLDSMLREINPFAQSYLQMHRLVQEHQLHQ
;
A
#
# COMPACT_ATOMS: atom_id res chain seq x y z
N MET A 1 34.57 17.53 -28.33
CA MET A 1 35.19 17.25 -27.00
C MET A 1 36.51 16.54 -27.22
N ILE A 2 37.57 17.08 -26.66
CA ILE A 2 38.95 16.88 -27.11
C ILE A 2 39.51 15.54 -26.56
N LEU A 3 39.81 14.59 -27.46
CA LEU A 3 40.35 13.24 -27.16
C LEU A 3 41.54 13.27 -26.17
N SER A 4 42.35 14.33 -26.19
CA SER A 4 43.49 14.54 -25.28
C SER A 4 43.09 14.62 -23.79
N ARG A 5 41.89 15.12 -23.45
CA ARG A 5 41.43 15.17 -22.05
C ARG A 5 41.05 13.78 -21.53
N ALA A 6 40.51 12.93 -22.39
CA ALA A 6 40.13 11.55 -22.05
C ALA A 6 41.38 10.68 -21.85
N VAL A 7 42.35 10.77 -22.76
CA VAL A 7 43.64 10.06 -22.63
C VAL A 7 44.38 10.47 -21.36
N GLY A 8 44.46 11.79 -21.07
CA GLY A 8 45.07 12.27 -19.84
C GLY A 8 44.33 11.83 -18.57
N TYR A 9 43.01 11.61 -18.63
CA TYR A 9 42.25 11.05 -17.51
C TYR A 9 42.59 9.58 -17.27
N ILE A 10 42.71 8.79 -18.34
CA ILE A 10 43.04 7.35 -18.26
C ILE A 10 44.42 7.15 -17.62
N ILE A 11 45.45 7.86 -18.13
CA ILE A 11 46.83 7.77 -17.62
C ILE A 11 46.88 8.09 -16.13
N ARG A 12 46.23 9.18 -15.70
CA ARG A 12 46.17 9.55 -14.27
C ARG A 12 45.46 8.50 -13.41
N ASN A 13 44.46 7.81 -13.96
CA ASN A 13 43.72 6.80 -13.22
C ASN A 13 44.51 5.49 -13.07
N GLU A 14 45.30 5.13 -14.09
CA GLU A 14 46.23 3.99 -14.05
C GLU A 14 47.36 4.22 -13.05
N GLN A 15 47.99 5.40 -13.07
CA GLN A 15 49.01 5.77 -12.08
C GLN A 15 48.47 5.64 -10.64
N ARG A 16 47.28 6.20 -10.38
CA ARG A 16 46.62 6.06 -9.07
C ARG A 16 46.27 4.61 -8.71
N ARG A 17 46.08 3.72 -9.68
CA ARG A 17 45.83 2.29 -9.41
C ARG A 17 47.13 1.58 -9.03
N ALA A 18 48.23 1.89 -9.71
CA ALA A 18 49.56 1.38 -9.37
C ALA A 18 49.99 1.83 -7.97
N GLU A 19 49.83 3.13 -7.65
CA GLU A 19 50.09 3.67 -6.30
C GLU A 19 49.26 2.96 -5.22
N ARG A 20 47.96 2.74 -5.49
CA ARG A 20 47.07 2.00 -4.57
C ARG A 20 47.44 0.54 -4.36
N SER A 21 48.11 -0.09 -5.32
CA SER A 21 48.54 -1.48 -5.21
C SER A 21 49.75 -1.65 -4.26
N GLN A 22 50.46 -0.55 -3.99
CA GLN A 22 51.60 -0.49 -3.08
C GLN A 22 51.23 0.09 -1.70
N GLU A 23 49.98 0.54 -1.49
CA GLU A 23 49.51 1.07 -0.20
C GLU A 23 49.55 -0.01 0.90
N THR A 24 50.08 0.35 2.06
CA THR A 24 49.94 -0.47 3.27
C THR A 24 48.49 -0.43 3.80
N VAL A 25 48.13 -1.40 4.65
CA VAL A 25 46.78 -1.48 5.25
C VAL A 25 46.42 -0.20 6.02
N GLN A 26 47.39 0.39 6.74
CA GLN A 26 47.18 1.63 7.49
C GLN A 26 46.92 2.82 6.57
N GLU A 27 47.73 3.01 5.52
CA GLU A 27 47.55 4.08 4.52
C GLU A 27 46.20 3.94 3.80
N SER A 28 45.82 2.71 3.45
CA SER A 28 44.52 2.44 2.83
C SER A 28 43.34 2.83 3.73
N THR A 29 43.51 2.68 5.05
CA THR A 29 42.50 2.99 6.07
C THR A 29 42.35 4.51 6.22
N VAL A 30 43.46 5.24 6.30
CA VAL A 30 43.46 6.72 6.36
C VAL A 30 42.83 7.30 5.09
N ARG A 31 43.19 6.78 3.90
CA ARG A 31 42.58 7.23 2.64
C ARG A 31 41.07 6.98 2.60
N ARG A 32 40.60 5.85 3.13
CA ARG A 32 39.16 5.56 3.26
C ARG A 32 38.48 6.53 4.22
N SER A 33 39.09 6.87 5.36
CA SER A 33 38.50 7.81 6.31
C SER A 33 38.36 9.21 5.71
N ILE A 34 39.40 9.72 5.04
CA ILE A 34 39.39 11.03 4.37
C ILE A 34 38.31 11.07 3.28
N ARG A 35 38.19 9.99 2.48
CA ARG A 35 37.14 9.89 1.47
C ARG A 35 35.75 9.91 2.11
N ASN A 36 35.54 9.10 3.14
CA ASN A 36 34.26 9.05 3.85
C ASN A 36 33.90 10.40 4.48
N GLU A 37 34.89 11.15 4.99
CA GLU A 37 34.68 12.48 5.54
C GLU A 37 34.32 13.49 4.44
N ALA A 38 35.04 13.47 3.31
CA ALA A 38 34.71 14.31 2.15
C ALA A 38 33.33 14.00 1.57
N ASP A 39 32.97 12.72 1.47
CA ASP A 39 31.65 12.28 1.03
C ASP A 39 30.56 12.68 2.04
N ASN A 40 30.83 12.58 3.35
CA ASN A 40 29.93 13.08 4.39
C ASN A 40 29.75 14.60 4.34
N ARG A 41 30.80 15.37 4.02
CA ARG A 41 30.71 16.83 3.82
C ARG A 41 29.89 17.20 2.57
N ARG A 42 29.98 16.39 1.51
CA ARG A 42 29.21 16.57 0.26
C ARG A 42 27.79 16.02 0.36
N ARG A 43 27.53 15.13 1.31
CA ARG A 43 26.20 14.56 1.54
C ARG A 43 25.27 15.73 1.90
N PRO A 44 24.19 15.96 1.13
CA PRO A 44 23.22 16.97 1.49
C PRO A 44 22.75 16.69 2.92
N LYS A 45 22.96 17.66 3.81
CA LYS A 45 22.44 17.61 5.18
C LYS A 45 20.92 17.45 5.05
N ARG A 46 20.43 16.32 5.55
CA ARG A 46 19.05 15.94 5.88
C ARG A 46 17.94 16.72 5.16
N VAL A 47 17.07 15.98 4.48
CA VAL A 47 15.65 16.32 4.19
C VAL A 47 15.23 17.61 4.87
N CYS A 48 15.07 18.67 4.09
CA CYS A 48 14.53 19.93 4.57
C CYS A 48 13.08 19.66 4.95
N ILE A 49 12.81 19.27 6.20
CA ILE A 49 11.48 19.41 6.77
C ILE A 49 11.31 20.92 6.88
N ARG A 50 10.60 21.48 5.91
CA ARG A 50 10.19 22.87 5.91
C ARG A 50 9.22 23.06 7.07
N ASN A 51 9.76 23.43 8.23
CA ASN A 51 8.96 23.83 9.39
C ASN A 51 8.34 25.23 9.20
N ASP A 52 8.59 25.87 8.04
CA ASP A 52 8.09 27.18 7.61
C ASP A 52 6.77 27.09 6.81
N VAL A 53 6.15 25.92 6.72
CA VAL A 53 4.80 25.78 6.15
C VAL A 53 3.80 25.93 7.28
N GLU A 54 2.95 26.95 7.23
CA GLU A 54 1.80 27.06 8.13
C GLU A 54 0.88 25.86 7.90
N GLU A 55 0.53 25.16 8.99
CA GLU A 55 -0.38 24.03 8.93
C GLU A 55 -1.78 24.53 8.57
N HIS A 56 -2.30 24.09 7.42
CA HIS A 56 -3.71 24.33 7.07
C HIS A 56 -4.60 23.43 7.93
N ASN A 57 -5.30 24.03 8.89
CA ASN A 57 -6.20 23.32 9.80
C ASN A 57 -7.66 23.57 9.41
N CYS A 58 -8.30 22.55 8.81
CA CYS A 58 -9.71 22.61 8.42
C CYS A 58 -10.70 22.50 9.60
N GLY A 59 -10.21 22.40 10.85
CA GLY A 59 -11.02 22.21 12.04
C GLY A 59 -11.55 20.77 12.21
N THR A 60 -12.60 20.61 13.00
CA THR A 60 -13.26 19.32 13.21
C THR A 60 -14.21 18.97 12.05
N MET A 61 -14.29 17.68 11.71
CA MET A 61 -15.34 17.17 10.83
C MET A 61 -16.67 17.14 11.60
N SER A 62 -17.51 18.15 11.40
CA SER A 62 -18.78 18.31 12.14
C SER A 62 -20.00 18.45 11.24
N GLU A 63 -19.80 18.65 9.94
CA GLU A 63 -20.89 18.81 8.98
C GLU A 63 -21.34 17.44 8.51
N HIS A 64 -22.64 17.24 8.37
CA HIS A 64 -23.21 15.93 8.02
C HIS A 64 -23.91 16.01 6.67
N CYS A 65 -23.71 15.01 5.82
CA CYS A 65 -24.50 14.83 4.61
C CYS A 65 -25.95 14.48 4.99
N GLY A 66 -26.91 15.28 4.54
CA GLY A 66 -28.34 15.06 4.82
C GLY A 66 -28.93 13.78 4.20
N PHE A 67 -28.20 13.10 3.30
CA PHE A 67 -28.68 11.88 2.63
C PHE A 67 -28.09 10.60 3.24
N CYS A 68 -26.77 10.53 3.40
CA CYS A 68 -26.09 9.30 3.85
C CYS A 68 -25.42 9.42 5.23
N GLY A 69 -25.48 10.59 5.88
CA GLY A 69 -24.88 10.81 7.20
C GLY A 69 -23.34 10.87 7.21
N ALA A 70 -22.68 10.82 6.05
CA ALA A 70 -21.23 11.01 5.96
C ALA A 70 -20.82 12.37 6.56
N VAL A 71 -19.71 12.39 7.30
CA VAL A 71 -19.20 13.59 7.96
C VAL A 71 -18.23 14.32 7.03
N TYR A 72 -18.21 15.64 7.10
CA TYR A 72 -17.45 16.55 6.26
C TYR A 72 -16.77 17.65 7.07
N TRP A 73 -15.67 18.19 6.53
CA TRP A 73 -15.20 19.52 6.90
C TRP A 73 -16.05 20.60 6.21
N LYS A 74 -16.17 21.77 6.84
CA LYS A 74 -16.95 22.90 6.31
C LYS A 74 -16.45 23.35 4.93
N GLU A 75 -15.14 23.30 4.72
CA GLU A 75 -14.48 23.74 3.48
C GLU A 75 -14.62 22.76 2.31
N GLU A 76 -15.11 21.53 2.54
CA GLU A 76 -15.30 20.53 1.48
C GLU A 76 -16.57 20.76 0.64
N LYS A 77 -17.33 21.82 0.93
CA LYS A 77 -18.47 22.22 0.10
C LYS A 77 -17.99 22.61 -1.29
N ASN A 78 -18.69 22.13 -2.31
CA ASN A 78 -18.46 22.58 -3.67
C ASN A 78 -18.90 24.05 -3.86
N THR A 79 -18.69 24.58 -5.06
CA THR A 79 -19.09 25.96 -5.43
C THR A 79 -20.59 26.24 -5.28
N VAL A 80 -21.42 25.20 -5.22
CA VAL A 80 -22.88 25.27 -5.02
C VAL A 80 -23.27 24.99 -3.56
N HIS A 81 -22.29 25.00 -2.65
CA HIS A 81 -22.47 24.78 -1.21
C HIS A 81 -23.03 23.41 -0.83
N LYS A 82 -22.73 22.38 -1.64
CA LYS A 82 -23.19 21.00 -1.45
C LYS A 82 -22.05 20.03 -1.20
N TYR A 83 -22.38 18.93 -0.51
CA TYR A 83 -21.51 17.79 -0.29
C TYR A 83 -21.80 16.69 -1.30
N THR A 84 -20.89 16.48 -2.25
CA THR A 84 -21.10 15.56 -3.38
C THR A 84 -20.16 14.36 -3.41
N THR A 85 -19.18 14.29 -2.51
CA THR A 85 -18.15 13.24 -2.53
C THR A 85 -18.64 11.89 -2.00
N CYS A 86 -19.65 11.86 -1.13
CA CYS A 86 -20.12 10.65 -0.46
C CYS A 86 -21.15 9.90 -1.31
N CYS A 87 -22.34 10.48 -1.49
CA CYS A 87 -23.48 9.88 -2.19
C CYS A 87 -23.88 10.67 -3.43
N HIS A 88 -23.01 11.60 -3.87
CA HIS A 88 -23.27 12.47 -5.01
C HIS A 88 -24.61 13.22 -4.91
N ASP A 89 -24.82 13.94 -3.79
CA ASP A 89 -26.06 14.70 -3.51
C ASP A 89 -27.32 13.81 -3.50
N GLY A 90 -27.21 12.63 -2.89
CA GLY A 90 -28.32 11.66 -2.77
C GLY A 90 -28.60 10.84 -4.02
N LYS A 91 -27.82 11.02 -5.11
CA LYS A 91 -27.99 10.24 -6.35
C LYS A 91 -27.52 8.80 -6.23
N VAL A 92 -26.61 8.52 -5.30
CA VAL A 92 -26.12 7.16 -5.03
C VAL A 92 -26.62 6.73 -3.66
N GLN A 93 -27.43 5.68 -3.64
CA GLN A 93 -27.82 5.03 -2.39
C GLN A 93 -26.69 4.09 -1.96
N LEU A 94 -26.00 4.44 -0.88
CA LEU A 94 -24.96 3.60 -0.30
C LEU A 94 -25.59 2.67 0.75
N PRO A 95 -25.16 1.40 0.81
CA PRO A 95 -25.56 0.51 1.90
C PRO A 95 -25.02 1.02 3.24
N ALA A 96 -25.71 0.66 4.32
CA ALA A 96 -25.26 0.99 5.67
C ALA A 96 -23.92 0.30 5.97
N PHE A 97 -22.94 1.07 6.42
CA PHE A 97 -21.63 0.53 6.78
C PHE A 97 -21.65 0.05 8.25
N PRO A 98 -21.31 -1.22 8.54
CA PRO A 98 -21.48 -1.82 9.87
C PRO A 98 -20.50 -1.31 10.95
N LEU A 99 -19.51 -0.49 10.56
CA LEU A 99 -18.45 0.03 11.43
C LEU A 99 -18.39 1.56 11.43
N SER A 100 -19.54 2.21 11.27
CA SER A 100 -19.67 3.68 11.26
C SER A 100 -19.62 4.30 12.66
N GLU A 101 -20.10 3.58 13.68
CA GLU A 101 -20.21 4.08 15.06
C GLU A 101 -18.86 4.22 15.79
N ASN A 102 -18.87 4.75 17.01
CA ASN A 102 -17.69 4.86 17.88
C ASN A 102 -17.47 3.60 18.75
N SER A 103 -17.81 2.43 18.22
CA SER A 103 -17.59 1.14 18.87
C SER A 103 -16.10 0.74 18.91
N PRO A 104 -15.71 -0.19 19.81
CA PRO A 104 -14.36 -0.77 19.80
C PRO A 104 -13.98 -1.38 18.44
N ASP A 105 -14.93 -2.06 17.79
CA ASP A 105 -14.76 -2.64 16.45
C ASP A 105 -14.43 -1.57 15.41
N ALA A 106 -15.19 -0.47 15.39
CA ALA A 106 -14.97 0.61 14.44
C ALA A 106 -13.64 1.34 14.70
N LYS A 107 -13.20 1.45 15.96
CA LYS A 107 -11.87 1.96 16.31
C LYS A 107 -10.77 1.03 15.80
N ASN A 108 -10.90 -0.28 16.01
CA ASN A 108 -9.94 -1.26 15.50
C ASN A 108 -9.85 -1.21 13.97
N TYR A 109 -11.01 -1.19 13.28
CA TYR A 109 -11.06 -1.07 11.82
C TYR A 109 -10.38 0.21 11.33
N ARG A 110 -10.69 1.38 11.91
CA ARG A 110 -10.06 2.66 11.51
C ARG A 110 -8.54 2.65 11.71
N GLN A 111 -8.06 2.05 12.81
CA GLN A 111 -6.63 1.92 13.07
C GLN A 111 -5.93 0.93 12.13
N ARG A 112 -6.66 -0.07 11.62
CA ARG A 112 -6.15 -1.18 10.81
C ARG A 112 -6.73 -1.21 9.40
N ILE A 113 -7.19 -0.06 8.91
CA ILE A 113 -7.98 0.03 7.67
C ILE A 113 -7.25 -0.58 6.46
N LEU A 114 -5.93 -0.41 6.38
CA LEU A 114 -5.11 -0.99 5.32
C LEU A 114 -5.05 -2.52 5.40
N GLU A 115 -4.87 -3.07 6.60
CA GLU A 115 -4.83 -4.52 6.86
C GLU A 115 -6.20 -5.13 6.54
N CYS A 116 -7.29 -4.56 7.07
CA CYS A 116 -8.65 -5.01 6.83
C CYS A 116 -9.01 -4.98 5.34
N ASN A 117 -8.78 -3.86 4.66
CA ASN A 117 -9.11 -3.71 3.24
C ASN A 117 -8.27 -4.64 2.35
N SER A 118 -7.00 -4.84 2.70
CA SER A 118 -6.14 -5.77 1.95
C SER A 118 -6.56 -7.22 2.14
N ALA A 119 -7.00 -7.61 3.34
CA ALA A 119 -7.48 -8.96 3.63
C ALA A 119 -8.83 -9.29 2.97
N LEU A 120 -9.63 -8.27 2.65
CA LEU A 120 -10.94 -8.41 1.99
C LEU A 120 -10.86 -8.21 0.47
N ALA A 121 -9.71 -7.80 -0.07
CA ALA A 121 -9.53 -7.57 -1.49
C ALA A 121 -9.71 -8.84 -2.32
N PHE A 122 -10.34 -8.72 -3.49
CA PHE A 122 -10.54 -9.83 -4.43
C PHE A 122 -9.31 -10.11 -5.30
N ALA A 123 -8.46 -9.10 -5.51
CA ALA A 123 -7.28 -9.18 -6.33
C ALA A 123 -6.10 -8.51 -5.64
N SER A 124 -4.92 -9.05 -5.86
CA SER A 124 -3.68 -8.40 -5.44
C SER A 124 -3.33 -7.24 -6.38
N MET A 125 -2.67 -6.22 -5.83
CA MET A 125 -2.08 -5.15 -6.64
C MET A 125 -0.63 -5.52 -6.96
N GLY A 126 -0.32 -5.64 -8.25
CA GLY A 126 1.03 -5.84 -8.76
C GLY A 126 1.55 -4.54 -9.37
N ALA A 127 2.74 -4.10 -8.94
CA ALA A 127 3.41 -2.96 -9.54
C ALA A 127 4.93 -3.07 -9.42
N GLN A 128 5.65 -2.41 -10.32
CA GLN A 128 7.10 -2.33 -10.23
C GLN A 128 7.49 -1.27 -9.20
N ILE A 129 7.75 -1.72 -7.97
CA ILE A 129 8.22 -0.85 -6.89
C ILE A 129 9.72 -0.66 -7.05
N LYS A 130 10.15 0.57 -7.32
CA LYS A 130 11.56 0.94 -7.38
C LYS A 130 11.81 2.06 -6.38
N PRO A 131 12.42 1.79 -5.21
CA PRO A 131 12.70 2.85 -4.25
C PRO A 131 13.57 3.92 -4.92
N PRO A 132 13.33 5.21 -4.65
CA PRO A 132 14.19 6.26 -5.17
C PRO A 132 15.62 6.06 -4.67
N ARG A 133 16.59 6.31 -5.54
CA ARG A 133 18.01 6.28 -5.16
C ARG A 133 18.30 7.44 -4.20
N GLY A 134 18.94 7.16 -3.07
CA GLY A 134 19.36 8.20 -2.11
C GLY A 134 19.03 7.84 -0.66
N THR A 135 19.28 8.79 0.26
CA THR A 135 18.97 8.67 1.70
C THR A 135 17.83 9.61 2.09
N GLY A 136 16.71 9.57 1.35
CA GLY A 136 15.49 10.31 1.68
C GLY A 136 14.56 9.53 2.61
N PRO A 137 13.44 10.13 3.04
CA PRO A 137 12.36 9.40 3.72
C PRO A 137 11.84 8.27 2.83
N TYR A 138 11.19 7.28 3.43
CA TYR A 138 10.58 6.20 2.66
C TYR A 138 9.53 6.76 1.69
N CYS A 139 9.68 6.46 0.40
CA CYS A 139 8.70 6.79 -0.63
C CYS A 139 8.28 5.52 -1.36
N TYR A 140 6.99 5.23 -1.36
CA TYR A 140 6.41 4.18 -2.18
C TYR A 140 6.33 4.65 -3.64
N ARG A 141 7.34 4.30 -4.45
CA ARG A 141 7.44 4.71 -5.84
C ARG A 141 7.01 3.59 -6.78
N LEU A 142 5.89 3.81 -7.43
CA LEU A 142 5.38 2.98 -8.52
C LEU A 142 5.99 3.44 -9.84
N HIS A 143 6.45 2.48 -10.65
CA HIS A 143 6.94 2.73 -12.00
C HIS A 143 6.16 1.91 -13.01
N GLY A 144 5.71 2.54 -14.11
CA GLY A 144 4.93 1.89 -15.15
C GLY A 144 3.47 1.69 -14.76
N GLN A 145 2.86 0.65 -15.31
CA GLN A 145 1.43 0.34 -15.12
C GLN A 145 1.20 -0.46 -13.83
N VAL A 146 0.09 -0.16 -13.15
CA VAL A 146 -0.44 -0.96 -12.04
C VAL A 146 -1.33 -2.05 -12.62
N TYR A 147 -1.11 -3.29 -12.20
CA TYR A 147 -1.90 -4.45 -12.61
C TYR A 147 -2.67 -5.00 -11.41
N HIS A 148 -3.91 -5.40 -11.62
CA HIS A 148 -4.65 -6.21 -10.65
C HIS A 148 -4.50 -7.67 -11.03
N LYS A 149 -3.88 -8.46 -10.15
CA LYS A 149 -3.67 -9.89 -10.37
C LYS A 149 -4.70 -10.66 -9.56
N VAL A 150 -5.66 -11.23 -10.28
CA VAL A 150 -6.66 -12.15 -9.77
C VAL A 150 -6.03 -13.54 -9.70
N SER A 151 -6.15 -14.19 -8.54
CA SER A 151 -5.66 -15.56 -8.37
C SER A 151 -6.55 -16.56 -9.13
N PRO A 152 -6.02 -17.75 -9.51
CA PRO A 152 -6.86 -18.86 -9.96
C PRO A 152 -7.95 -19.18 -8.93
N LEU A 153 -9.00 -19.90 -9.35
CA LEU A 153 -10.12 -20.21 -8.45
C LEU A 153 -9.70 -21.02 -7.22
N TYR A 154 -8.77 -21.95 -7.39
CA TYR A 154 -8.19 -22.76 -6.31
C TYR A 154 -6.70 -22.44 -6.16
N ALA A 155 -6.19 -22.54 -4.94
CA ALA A 155 -4.76 -22.45 -4.70
C ALA A 155 -4.06 -23.73 -5.21
N SER A 156 -2.82 -23.60 -5.64
CA SER A 156 -1.96 -24.76 -5.87
C SER A 156 -1.44 -25.29 -4.53
N ASP A 157 -1.01 -26.55 -4.49
CA ASP A 157 -0.52 -27.23 -3.27
C ASP A 157 0.59 -26.48 -2.50
N GLN A 158 1.26 -25.53 -3.15
CA GLN A 158 2.36 -24.75 -2.58
C GLN A 158 1.94 -23.36 -2.07
N HIS A 159 0.68 -22.96 -2.24
CA HIS A 159 0.20 -21.64 -1.89
C HIS A 159 -1.03 -21.69 -0.99
N LYS A 160 -1.07 -20.81 0.01
CA LYS A 160 -2.27 -20.61 0.84
C LYS A 160 -3.33 -19.86 0.05
N GLU A 161 -4.60 -20.12 0.37
CA GLU A 161 -5.69 -19.41 -0.27
C GLU A 161 -5.67 -17.93 0.10
N SER A 162 -5.93 -17.07 -0.89
CA SER A 162 -5.85 -15.63 -0.70
C SER A 162 -6.80 -14.88 -1.64
N TYR A 163 -7.11 -13.65 -1.26
CA TYR A 163 -7.93 -12.73 -2.02
C TYR A 163 -9.31 -13.32 -2.36
N GLY A 164 -9.71 -13.30 -3.64
CA GLY A 164 -10.99 -13.81 -4.12
C GLY A 164 -11.29 -15.26 -3.74
N GLN A 165 -10.25 -16.10 -3.57
CA GLN A 165 -10.41 -17.50 -3.17
C GLN A 165 -11.07 -17.66 -1.80
N LEU A 166 -10.92 -16.66 -0.92
CA LEU A 166 -11.50 -16.69 0.42
C LEU A 166 -13.02 -16.65 0.43
N TYR A 167 -13.64 -16.18 -0.66
CA TYR A 167 -15.10 -16.12 -0.78
C TYR A 167 -15.75 -17.46 -1.15
N ILE A 168 -14.94 -18.48 -1.48
CA ILE A 168 -15.40 -19.85 -1.71
C ILE A 168 -15.74 -20.55 -0.40
N PHE A 169 -14.95 -20.28 0.63
CA PHE A 169 -15.14 -20.85 1.97
C PHE A 169 -16.35 -20.24 2.67
N ASP A 170 -16.81 -20.90 3.73
CA ASP A 170 -17.79 -20.32 4.63
C ASP A 170 -17.24 -19.06 5.33
N SER A 171 -18.13 -18.28 5.94
CA SER A 171 -17.75 -17.00 6.57
C SER A 171 -16.74 -17.18 7.71
N SER A 172 -16.91 -18.23 8.51
CA SER A 172 -16.07 -18.50 9.68
C SER A 172 -14.66 -18.91 9.26
N GLU A 173 -14.55 -19.88 8.34
CA GLU A 173 -13.27 -20.35 7.81
C GLU A 173 -12.54 -19.24 7.04
N ALA A 174 -13.26 -18.46 6.23
CA ALA A 174 -12.68 -17.30 5.55
C ALA A 174 -12.13 -16.28 6.55
N THR A 175 -12.83 -16.07 7.67
CA THR A 175 -12.39 -15.15 8.74
C THR A 175 -11.14 -15.67 9.45
N GLU A 176 -11.08 -16.96 9.79
CA GLU A 176 -9.89 -17.58 10.38
C GLU A 176 -8.67 -17.45 9.47
N LYS A 177 -8.83 -17.73 8.17
CA LYS A 177 -7.77 -17.55 7.17
C LYS A 177 -7.32 -16.09 7.05
N ARG A 178 -8.23 -15.12 7.19
CA ARG A 178 -7.85 -13.68 7.21
C ARG A 178 -7.08 -13.32 8.47
N LEU A 179 -7.52 -13.80 9.64
CA LEU A 179 -6.87 -13.51 10.92
C LEU A 179 -5.46 -14.08 11.02
N SER A 180 -5.17 -15.22 10.37
CA SER A 180 -3.83 -15.82 10.42
C SER A 180 -2.73 -14.87 9.95
N ASN A 181 -3.06 -13.96 9.02
CA ASN A 181 -2.14 -12.95 8.48
C ASN A 181 -2.35 -11.56 9.10
N ASN A 182 -3.40 -11.35 9.90
CA ASN A 182 -3.84 -10.04 10.41
C ASN A 182 -4.16 -10.12 11.91
N GLN A 183 -3.19 -10.56 12.72
CA GLN A 183 -3.36 -10.86 14.15
C GLN A 183 -3.81 -9.65 15.00
N ASN A 184 -3.63 -8.44 14.51
CA ASN A 184 -4.03 -7.20 15.20
C ASN A 184 -5.47 -6.76 14.88
N CYS A 185 -6.13 -7.42 13.93
CA CYS A 185 -7.53 -7.17 13.59
C CYS A 185 -8.44 -8.03 14.47
N LEU A 186 -9.59 -7.48 14.88
CA LEU A 186 -10.59 -8.23 15.64
C LEU A 186 -11.39 -9.16 14.72
N GLN A 187 -11.68 -10.37 15.19
CA GLN A 187 -12.50 -11.34 14.46
C GLN A 187 -13.87 -10.77 14.07
N HIS A 188 -14.56 -10.15 15.03
CA HIS A 188 -15.89 -9.58 14.81
C HIS A 188 -15.91 -8.45 13.76
N VAL A 189 -14.78 -7.76 13.56
CA VAL A 189 -14.62 -6.77 12.47
C VAL A 189 -14.66 -7.48 11.12
N PHE A 190 -13.94 -8.60 10.96
CA PHE A 190 -13.95 -9.36 9.72
C PHE A 190 -15.30 -10.03 9.47
N GLU A 191 -15.97 -10.58 10.48
CA GLU A 191 -17.29 -11.20 10.33
C GLU A 191 -18.32 -10.19 9.81
N LYS A 192 -18.37 -8.98 10.40
CA LYS A 192 -19.24 -7.89 9.95
C LYS A 192 -18.96 -7.47 8.51
N LEU A 193 -17.68 -7.31 8.16
CA LEU A 193 -17.28 -6.88 6.82
C LEU A 193 -17.50 -7.97 5.77
N ASP A 194 -17.22 -9.23 6.10
CA ASP A 194 -17.44 -10.37 5.22
C ASP A 194 -18.93 -10.61 4.97
N SER A 195 -19.76 -10.55 6.02
CA SER A 195 -21.22 -10.63 5.89
C SER A 195 -21.76 -9.54 4.97
N MET A 196 -21.37 -8.28 5.20
CA MET A 196 -21.75 -7.15 4.35
C MET A 196 -21.32 -7.37 2.89
N LEU A 197 -20.06 -7.80 2.67
CA LEU A 197 -19.54 -8.01 1.32
C LEU A 197 -20.23 -9.16 0.60
N ARG A 198 -20.52 -10.26 1.29
CA ARG A 198 -21.26 -11.37 0.68
C ARG A 198 -22.69 -10.97 0.31
N GLU A 199 -23.34 -10.14 1.10
CA GLU A 199 -24.69 -9.66 0.82
C GLU A 199 -24.72 -8.72 -0.40
N ILE A 200 -23.79 -7.76 -0.46
CA ILE A 200 -23.87 -6.63 -1.41
C ILE A 200 -23.00 -6.83 -2.65
N ASN A 201 -21.85 -7.52 -2.55
CA ASN A 201 -20.86 -7.57 -3.62
C ASN A 201 -21.14 -8.73 -4.59
N PRO A 202 -21.47 -8.46 -5.87
CA PRO A 202 -21.75 -9.51 -6.85
C PRO A 202 -20.54 -10.43 -7.12
N PHE A 203 -19.31 -9.95 -6.91
CA PHE A 203 -18.12 -10.77 -7.09
C PHE A 203 -18.01 -11.84 -6.00
N ALA A 204 -18.38 -11.54 -4.75
CA ALA A 204 -18.41 -12.55 -3.68
C ALA A 204 -19.31 -13.73 -4.07
N GLN A 205 -20.50 -13.43 -4.61
CA GLN A 205 -21.44 -14.43 -5.12
C GLN A 205 -20.90 -15.17 -6.35
N SER A 206 -20.23 -14.45 -7.26
CA SER A 206 -19.63 -15.05 -8.45
C SER A 206 -18.57 -16.10 -8.11
N TYR A 207 -17.72 -15.86 -7.10
CA TYR A 207 -16.72 -16.84 -6.64
C TYR A 207 -17.36 -18.12 -6.12
N LEU A 208 -18.41 -17.99 -5.31
CA LEU A 208 -19.15 -19.14 -4.79
C LEU A 208 -19.86 -19.93 -5.91
N GLN A 209 -20.43 -19.22 -6.89
CA GLN A 209 -21.06 -19.86 -8.04
C GLN A 209 -20.04 -20.62 -8.90
N MET A 210 -18.88 -20.01 -9.20
CA MET A 210 -17.81 -20.67 -9.95
C MET A 210 -17.35 -21.96 -9.25
N HIS A 211 -17.23 -21.94 -7.92
CA HIS A 211 -16.87 -23.12 -7.14
C HIS A 211 -17.89 -24.26 -7.28
N ARG A 212 -19.18 -23.95 -7.16
CA ARG A 212 -20.27 -24.95 -7.28
C ARG A 212 -20.29 -25.61 -8.66
N LEU A 213 -20.17 -24.81 -9.72
CA LEU A 213 -20.14 -25.33 -11.09
C LEU A 213 -18.99 -26.30 -11.32
N VAL A 214 -17.79 -25.99 -10.81
CA VAL A 214 -16.64 -26.89 -10.93
C VAL A 214 -16.88 -28.21 -10.18
N GLN A 215 -17.46 -28.15 -8.97
CA GLN A 215 -17.79 -29.35 -8.20
C GLN A 215 -18.81 -30.24 -8.93
N GLU A 216 -19.87 -29.65 -9.49
CA GLU A 216 -20.86 -30.39 -10.27
C GLU A 216 -20.23 -31.08 -11.49
N HIS A 217 -19.38 -30.37 -12.24
CA HIS A 217 -18.69 -30.96 -13.39
C HIS A 217 -17.73 -32.10 -13.02
N GLN A 218 -17.08 -32.04 -11.86
CA GLN A 218 -16.20 -33.11 -11.37
C GLN A 218 -16.96 -34.35 -10.91
N LEU A 219 -18.20 -34.19 -10.41
CA LEU A 219 -19.06 -35.31 -10.00
C LEU A 219 -19.69 -36.05 -11.19
N HIS A 220 -19.67 -35.45 -12.38
CA HIS A 220 -20.23 -36.01 -13.61
C HIS A 220 -19.18 -36.58 -14.58
N GLN A 221 -17.91 -36.64 -14.17
CA GLN A 221 -16.83 -37.35 -14.87
C GLN A 221 -16.43 -38.62 -14.10
#